data_AF-A0A933MSL0-F1
#
_entry.id   AF-A0A933MSL0-F1
#
_cell.length_a   1.000
_cell.length_b   1.000
_cell.length_c   1.000
_cell.angle_alpha   90.00
_cell.angle_beta   90.00
_cell.angle_gamma   90.00
#
_symmetry.space_group_name_H-M   'P 1'
#
loop_
_entity.id
_entity.type
_entity.pdbx_description
1 polymer ?
#
loop_
_entity_poly.entity_id
_entity_poly.type
_entity_poly.pdbx_seq_one_letter_code
_entity_poly.pdbx_strand_id
1 'polypeptide(L)'
;MTTSEKTPEGEFIERIERLDTGELAMLRRGCGERDPVEGRCPWLVGLIHGVASEATSFLVASLLAQYKTADIKTGHHCIKGNFGLTWKRAIAGTDSKSIERRFHILLDADYDPWTGDGDLPYRLRQMVRYAANKAQTHGVDWPMLLTDLKFWNHPEKRVQKRWARSFFGNERPEDAIITSE
;
A
#
# COMPACT_ATOMS: atom_id res chain seq x y z
N MET A 1 4.86 -23.28 -19.98
CA MET A 1 4.01 -22.57 -19.01
C MET A 1 4.78 -22.48 -17.71
N THR A 2 5.52 -21.40 -17.51
CA THR A 2 6.23 -21.14 -16.25
C THR A 2 5.21 -20.61 -15.25
N THR A 3 4.70 -21.48 -14.37
CA THR A 3 4.05 -21.08 -13.12
C THR A 3 5.10 -20.31 -12.33
N SER A 4 5.16 -18.99 -12.53
CA SER A 4 5.92 -18.12 -11.64
C SER A 4 5.33 -18.33 -10.25
N GLU A 5 6.09 -18.94 -9.34
CA GLU A 5 5.71 -19.06 -7.93
C GLU A 5 5.34 -17.66 -7.43
N LYS A 6 4.06 -17.48 -7.09
CA LYS A 6 3.56 -16.20 -6.57
C LYS A 6 4.02 -16.10 -5.12
N THR A 7 4.50 -14.94 -4.73
CA THR A 7 4.85 -14.71 -3.33
C THR A 7 3.59 -14.82 -2.46
N PRO A 8 3.70 -15.22 -1.18
CA PRO A 8 2.57 -15.24 -0.26
C PRO A 8 1.81 -13.91 -0.22
N GLU A 9 2.53 -12.79 -0.30
CA GLU A 9 1.95 -11.44 -0.39
C GLU A 9 1.13 -11.25 -1.67
N GLY A 10 1.64 -11.72 -2.82
CA GLY A 10 0.91 -11.67 -4.09
C GLY A 10 -0.39 -12.48 -4.06
N GLU A 11 -0.33 -13.69 -3.51
CA GLU A 11 -1.53 -14.52 -3.37
C GLU A 11 -2.58 -13.91 -2.44
N PHE A 12 -2.16 -13.30 -1.33
CA PHE A 12 -3.07 -12.60 -0.43
C PHE A 12 -3.80 -11.47 -1.16
N ILE A 13 -3.07 -10.63 -1.90
CA ILE A 13 -3.68 -9.53 -2.66
C ILE A 13 -4.66 -10.05 -3.72
N GLU A 14 -4.34 -11.13 -4.43
CA GLU A 14 -5.27 -11.73 -5.40
C GLU A 14 -6.56 -12.25 -4.75
N ARG A 15 -6.50 -12.76 -3.52
CA ARG A 15 -7.70 -13.14 -2.76
C ARG A 15 -8.55 -11.89 -2.46
N ILE A 16 -7.94 -10.77 -2.07
CA ILE A 16 -8.64 -9.50 -1.82
C ILE A 16 -9.26 -8.93 -3.11
N GLU A 17 -8.55 -8.98 -4.23
CA GLU A 17 -9.05 -8.50 -5.53
C GLU A 17 -10.28 -9.30 -6.02
N ARG A 18 -10.41 -10.57 -5.61
CA ARG A 18 -11.52 -11.45 -5.98
C ARG A 18 -12.79 -11.22 -5.15
N LEU A 19 -12.68 -10.57 -4.00
CA LEU A 19 -13.82 -10.28 -3.13
C LEU A 19 -14.96 -9.56 -3.86
N ASP A 20 -16.19 -9.80 -3.44
CA ASP A 20 -17.35 -9.15 -4.02
C ASP A 20 -17.49 -7.68 -3.59
N THR A 21 -18.47 -6.98 -4.16
CA THR A 21 -18.71 -5.56 -3.85
C THR A 21 -19.09 -5.31 -2.39
N GLY A 22 -19.77 -6.27 -1.75
CA GLY A 22 -20.19 -6.21 -0.35
C GLY A 22 -19.02 -6.43 0.61
N GLU A 23 -18.18 -7.43 0.35
CA GLU A 23 -16.95 -7.70 1.09
C GLU A 23 -15.98 -6.52 1.02
N LEU A 24 -15.75 -5.97 -0.18
CA LEU A 24 -14.96 -4.75 -0.34
C LEU A 24 -15.59 -3.55 0.39
N ALA A 25 -16.93 -3.46 0.45
CA ALA A 25 -17.60 -2.41 1.22
C ALA A 25 -17.44 -2.60 2.74
N MET A 26 -17.42 -3.83 3.25
CA MET A 26 -17.10 -4.11 4.65
C MET A 26 -15.67 -3.68 4.98
N LEU A 27 -14.69 -4.05 4.14
CA LEU A 27 -13.29 -3.63 4.31
C LEU A 27 -13.13 -2.10 4.31
N ARG A 28 -13.86 -1.38 3.44
CA ARG A 28 -13.86 0.10 3.45
C ARG A 28 -14.36 0.68 4.77
N ARG A 29 -15.40 0.08 5.36
CA ARG A 29 -16.00 0.55 6.62
C ARG A 29 -15.14 0.20 7.83
N GLY A 30 -14.56 -0.99 7.85
CA GLY A 30 -13.63 -1.43 8.88
C GLY A 30 -12.26 -0.75 8.77
N CYS A 31 -12.00 -0.03 7.68
CA CYS A 31 -10.87 0.88 7.59
C CYS A 31 -10.96 1.85 8.77
N GLY A 32 -10.17 1.60 9.82
CA GLY A 32 -10.06 2.44 11.02
C GLY A 32 -9.57 1.60 12.17
N GLU A 33 -10.12 0.40 12.22
CA GLU A 33 -9.79 -0.60 13.21
C GLU A 33 -8.45 -1.26 12.89
N ARG A 34 -7.91 -1.90 13.93
CA ARG A 34 -6.65 -2.64 13.87
C ARG A 34 -6.89 -4.14 13.70
N ASP A 35 -8.07 -4.59 14.09
CA ASP A 35 -8.45 -6.00 14.08
C ASP A 35 -9.59 -6.27 13.07
N PRO A 36 -9.52 -7.38 12.28
CA PRO A 36 -10.58 -7.73 11.34
C PRO A 36 -11.96 -7.93 11.99
N VAL A 37 -12.03 -8.48 13.21
CA VAL A 37 -13.28 -8.72 13.93
C VAL A 37 -13.90 -7.39 14.37
N GLU A 38 -13.09 -6.48 14.94
CA GLU A 38 -13.52 -5.12 15.28
C GLU A 38 -14.01 -4.36 14.04
N GLY A 39 -13.29 -4.54 12.92
CA GLY A 39 -13.65 -4.03 11.59
C GLY A 39 -14.85 -4.72 10.93
N ARG A 40 -15.51 -5.66 11.62
CA ARG A 40 -16.67 -6.45 11.14
C ARG A 40 -16.37 -7.27 9.87
N CYS A 41 -15.12 -7.68 9.72
CA CYS A 41 -14.61 -8.53 8.65
C CYS A 41 -13.93 -9.80 9.20
N PRO A 42 -14.55 -10.58 10.13
CA PRO A 42 -13.91 -11.75 10.74
C PRO A 42 -13.53 -12.83 9.72
N TRP A 43 -14.25 -12.90 8.58
CA TRP A 43 -13.95 -13.80 7.47
C TRP A 43 -12.56 -13.56 6.85
N LEU A 44 -11.99 -12.37 7.00
CA LEU A 44 -10.67 -12.04 6.47
C LEU A 44 -9.56 -12.88 7.13
N VAL A 45 -9.73 -13.25 8.41
CA VAL A 45 -8.76 -14.10 9.14
C VAL A 45 -8.48 -15.39 8.37
N GLY A 46 -9.52 -15.98 7.76
CA GLY A 46 -9.40 -17.17 6.93
C GLY A 46 -8.61 -16.99 5.63
N LEU A 47 -8.34 -15.75 5.20
CA LEU A 47 -7.63 -15.42 3.96
C LEU A 47 -6.15 -15.05 4.18
N ILE A 48 -5.73 -14.78 5.42
CA ILE A 48 -4.40 -14.23 5.75
C ILE A 48 -3.29 -15.28 5.64
N HIS A 49 -3.56 -16.56 5.86
CA HIS A 49 -2.65 -17.70 5.62
C HIS A 49 -1.16 -17.45 5.98
N GLY A 50 -0.89 -16.80 7.13
CA GLY A 50 0.48 -16.56 7.61
C GLY A 50 1.30 -15.55 6.80
N VAL A 51 0.69 -14.77 5.91
CA VAL A 51 1.38 -13.78 5.07
C VAL A 51 2.01 -12.65 5.89
N ALA A 52 1.28 -12.21 6.92
CA ALA A 52 1.64 -11.22 7.91
C ALA A 52 0.76 -11.41 9.16
N SER A 53 0.92 -10.55 10.16
CA SER A 53 -0.06 -10.46 11.25
C SER A 53 -1.46 -10.10 10.71
N GLU A 54 -2.48 -10.36 11.51
CA GLU A 54 -3.86 -9.98 11.20
C GLU A 54 -3.99 -8.46 11.04
N ALA A 55 -3.36 -7.69 11.93
CA ALA A 55 -3.40 -6.24 11.89
C ALA A 55 -2.78 -5.65 10.61
N THR A 56 -1.60 -6.12 10.21
CA THR A 56 -0.95 -5.63 8.98
C THR A 56 -1.73 -6.05 7.74
N SER A 57 -2.20 -7.29 7.70
CA SER A 57 -2.99 -7.79 6.57
C SER A 57 -4.31 -7.04 6.42
N PHE A 58 -4.99 -6.76 7.55
CA PHE A 58 -6.23 -5.99 7.57
C PHE A 58 -6.03 -4.54 7.16
N LEU A 59 -4.95 -3.90 7.62
CA LEU A 59 -4.58 -2.57 7.18
C LEU A 59 -4.43 -2.53 5.65
N VAL A 60 -3.64 -3.44 5.07
CA VAL A 60 -3.43 -3.47 3.61
C VAL A 60 -4.72 -3.75 2.85
N ALA A 61 -5.52 -4.74 3.28
CA ALA A 61 -6.79 -5.08 2.64
C ALA A 61 -7.80 -3.91 2.68
N SER A 62 -7.92 -3.22 3.82
CA SER A 62 -8.82 -2.08 3.98
C SER A 62 -8.35 -0.84 3.21
N LEU A 63 -7.04 -0.67 3.02
CA LEU A 63 -6.44 0.36 2.17
C LEU A 63 -6.68 0.10 0.69
N LEU A 64 -6.49 -1.15 0.23
CA LEU A 64 -6.79 -1.57 -1.14
C LEU A 64 -8.25 -1.30 -1.47
N ALA A 65 -9.15 -1.66 -0.55
CA ALA A 65 -10.57 -1.45 -0.71
C ALA A 65 -10.96 0.04 -0.87
N GLN A 66 -10.09 1.02 -0.54
CA GLN A 66 -10.36 2.44 -0.78
C GLN A 66 -10.45 2.81 -2.26
N TYR A 67 -9.89 1.99 -3.16
CA TYR A 67 -10.05 2.16 -4.59
C TYR A 67 -11.48 1.78 -5.02
N LYS A 68 -11.94 2.37 -6.13
CA LYS A 68 -13.25 2.02 -6.69
C LYS A 68 -13.25 0.54 -7.07
N THR A 69 -14.36 -0.16 -6.83
CA THR A 69 -14.44 -1.58 -7.18
C THR A 69 -14.12 -1.84 -8.64
N ALA A 70 -14.52 -0.94 -9.55
CA ALA A 70 -14.15 -1.04 -10.97
C ALA A 70 -12.62 -1.06 -11.18
N ASP A 71 -11.89 -0.15 -10.53
CA ASP A 71 -10.42 -0.05 -10.64
C ASP A 71 -9.70 -1.25 -9.99
N ILE A 72 -10.32 -1.84 -8.96
CA ILE A 72 -9.85 -3.09 -8.36
C ILE A 72 -9.97 -4.23 -9.38
N LYS A 73 -11.14 -4.38 -10.01
CA LYS A 73 -11.41 -5.45 -10.98
C LYS A 73 -10.64 -5.32 -12.29
N THR A 74 -10.31 -4.09 -12.72
CA THR A 74 -9.49 -3.86 -13.92
C THR A 74 -7.99 -3.82 -13.63
N GLY A 75 -7.57 -3.87 -12.36
CA GLY A 75 -6.15 -3.80 -11.98
C GLY A 75 -5.55 -2.39 -11.97
N HIS A 76 -6.33 -1.32 -12.27
CA HIS A 76 -5.84 0.06 -12.29
C HIS A 76 -5.40 0.61 -10.92
N HIS A 77 -5.76 -0.09 -9.85
CA HIS A 77 -5.31 0.17 -8.49
C HIS A 77 -3.88 -0.33 -8.20
N CYS A 78 -3.25 -1.09 -9.10
CA CYS A 78 -1.93 -1.70 -8.92
C CYS A 78 -0.90 -1.13 -9.90
N ILE A 79 0.26 -0.70 -9.36
CA ILE A 79 1.41 -0.24 -10.15
C ILE A 79 2.68 -0.70 -9.46
N LYS A 80 3.67 -1.18 -10.23
CA LYS A 80 4.97 -1.60 -9.70
C LYS A 80 5.75 -0.45 -9.05
N GLY A 81 6.34 -0.73 -7.90
CA GLY A 81 7.18 0.22 -7.16
C GLY A 81 7.05 0.07 -5.65
N ASN A 82 7.59 1.01 -4.89
CA ASN A 82 7.27 1.16 -3.47
C ASN A 82 6.38 2.39 -3.26
N PHE A 83 5.85 2.53 -2.05
CA PHE A 83 4.91 3.61 -1.76
C PHE A 83 5.51 5.02 -1.94
N GLY A 84 6.82 5.19 -1.78
CA GLY A 84 7.49 6.46 -2.08
C GLY A 84 7.35 6.87 -3.55
N LEU A 85 7.49 5.93 -4.48
CA LEU A 85 7.26 6.19 -5.91
C LEU A 85 5.78 6.46 -6.21
N THR A 86 4.87 5.69 -5.60
CA THR A 86 3.43 5.94 -5.71
C THR A 86 3.08 7.35 -5.26
N TRP A 87 3.62 7.79 -4.12
CA TRP A 87 3.35 9.12 -3.59
C TRP A 87 3.95 10.22 -4.47
N LYS A 88 5.20 10.05 -4.95
CA LYS A 88 5.84 10.98 -5.88
C LYS A 88 4.98 11.22 -7.12
N ARG A 89 4.43 10.15 -7.70
CA ARG A 89 3.51 10.22 -8.85
C ARG A 89 2.19 10.90 -8.48
N ALA A 90 1.59 10.52 -7.35
CA ALA A 90 0.29 11.05 -6.90
C ALA A 90 0.28 12.57 -6.73
N ILE A 91 1.43 13.15 -6.39
CA ILE A 91 1.58 14.58 -6.12
C ILE A 91 2.22 15.33 -7.29
N ALA A 92 2.60 14.65 -8.37
CA ALA A 92 3.18 15.28 -9.55
C ALA A 92 2.21 16.33 -10.12
N GLY A 93 2.73 17.53 -10.41
CA GLY A 93 1.91 18.66 -10.85
C GLY A 93 1.11 19.36 -9.74
N THR A 94 1.25 18.94 -8.48
CA THR A 94 0.73 19.65 -7.30
C THR A 94 1.88 20.28 -6.53
N ASP A 95 2.13 21.55 -6.77
CA ASP A 95 3.22 22.28 -6.12
C ASP A 95 2.81 22.72 -4.71
N SER A 96 2.98 21.84 -3.72
CA SER A 96 2.81 22.24 -2.32
C SER A 96 3.79 21.53 -1.39
N LYS A 97 4.67 22.32 -0.78
CA LYS A 97 5.57 21.92 0.31
C LYS A 97 4.84 21.23 1.47
N SER A 98 3.54 21.49 1.64
CA SER A 98 2.71 20.85 2.66
C SER A 98 2.48 19.35 2.38
N ILE A 99 2.39 18.95 1.12
CA ILE A 99 2.21 17.55 0.72
C ILE A 99 3.51 16.75 0.87
N GLU A 100 4.66 17.35 0.56
CA GLU A 100 5.97 16.75 0.83
C GLU A 100 6.20 16.57 2.34
N ARG A 101 5.81 17.56 3.14
CA ARG A 101 5.88 17.47 4.61
C ARG A 101 5.05 16.31 5.16
N ARG A 102 3.89 15.99 4.56
CA ARG A 102 3.10 14.81 4.96
C ARG A 102 3.88 13.51 4.76
N PHE A 103 4.68 13.42 3.70
CA PHE A 103 5.51 12.25 3.45
C PHE A 103 6.65 12.13 4.46
N HIS A 104 7.34 13.23 4.79
CA HIS A 104 8.33 13.22 5.88
C HIS A 104 7.73 12.69 7.19
N ILE A 105 6.55 13.19 7.57
CA ILE A 105 5.91 12.75 8.81
C ILE A 105 5.46 11.27 8.71
N LEU A 106 5.08 10.78 7.52
CA LEU A 106 4.81 9.36 7.33
C LEU A 106 6.05 8.49 7.58
N LEU A 107 7.22 8.90 7.08
CA LEU A 107 8.47 8.16 7.25
C LEU A 107 8.91 8.08 8.72
N ASP A 108 8.58 9.10 9.51
CA ASP A 108 8.87 9.15 10.96
C ASP A 108 7.78 8.51 11.82
N ALA A 109 6.69 8.03 11.23
CA ALA A 109 5.56 7.49 11.99
C ALA A 109 5.88 6.14 12.63
N ASP A 110 5.44 5.96 13.86
CA ASP A 110 5.50 4.69 14.56
C ASP A 110 4.48 3.69 13.99
N TYR A 111 4.84 2.42 13.99
CA TYR A 111 3.96 1.33 13.60
C TYR A 111 4.39 0.02 14.23
N ASP A 112 3.57 -0.63 15.03
CA ASP A 112 3.78 -2.02 15.42
C ASP A 112 3.15 -2.96 14.37
N PRO A 113 3.93 -3.77 13.64
CA PRO A 113 3.37 -4.66 12.63
C PRO A 113 2.49 -5.77 13.23
N TRP A 114 2.68 -6.17 14.49
CA TRP A 114 1.86 -7.22 15.12
C TRP A 114 0.52 -6.71 15.61
N THR A 115 0.50 -5.55 16.26
CA THR A 115 -0.73 -5.00 16.87
C THR A 115 -1.45 -3.99 15.98
N GLY A 116 -0.76 -3.41 14.99
CA GLY A 116 -1.26 -2.29 14.19
C GLY A 116 -1.26 -0.95 14.93
N ASP A 117 -0.60 -0.86 16.09
CA ASP A 117 -0.50 0.37 16.86
C ASP A 117 0.44 1.39 16.20
N GLY A 118 0.30 2.65 16.58
CA GLY A 118 1.08 3.77 16.07
C GLY A 118 0.30 4.67 15.10
N ASP A 119 1.00 5.67 14.59
CA ASP A 119 0.43 6.73 13.75
C ASP A 119 0.41 6.37 12.26
N LEU A 120 1.23 5.41 11.84
CA LEU A 120 1.38 5.03 10.44
C LEU A 120 0.05 4.65 9.78
N PRO A 121 -0.84 3.82 10.37
CA PRO A 121 -2.07 3.38 9.71
C PRO A 121 -2.98 4.55 9.32
N TYR A 122 -3.10 5.53 10.22
CA TYR A 122 -3.89 6.73 9.98
C TYR A 122 -3.29 7.58 8.86
N ARG A 123 -1.99 7.88 8.94
CA ARG A 123 -1.29 8.72 7.95
C ARG A 123 -1.26 8.07 6.57
N LEU A 124 -0.91 6.79 6.50
CA LEU A 124 -0.84 6.01 5.27
C LEU A 124 -2.19 5.99 4.57
N ARG A 125 -3.28 5.85 5.32
CA ARG A 125 -4.63 5.90 4.76
C ARG A 125 -4.99 7.22 4.13
N GLN A 126 -4.67 8.35 4.77
CA GLN A 126 -4.93 9.65 4.18
C GLN A 126 -4.24 9.78 2.81
N MET A 127 -3.03 9.23 2.71
CA MET A 127 -2.22 9.26 1.49
C MET A 127 -2.73 8.29 0.42
N VAL A 128 -3.10 7.06 0.80
CA VAL A 128 -3.74 6.09 -0.12
C VAL A 128 -5.06 6.65 -0.65
N ARG A 129 -5.91 7.23 0.22
CA ARG A 129 -7.16 7.87 -0.21
C ARG A 129 -6.91 9.04 -1.15
N TYR A 130 -5.86 9.82 -0.92
CA TYR A 130 -5.47 10.87 -1.84
C TYR A 130 -5.08 10.31 -3.22
N ALA A 131 -4.25 9.26 -3.25
CA ALA A 131 -3.84 8.60 -4.50
C ALA A 131 -5.03 7.96 -5.24
N ALA A 132 -5.91 7.26 -4.52
CA ALA A 132 -7.10 6.61 -5.08
C ALA A 132 -8.10 7.58 -5.72
N ASN A 133 -8.13 8.84 -5.27
CA ASN A 133 -9.02 9.86 -5.82
C ASN A 133 -8.42 10.63 -7.01
N LYS A 134 -7.14 10.42 -7.35
CA LYS A 134 -6.49 11.08 -8.49
C LYS A 134 -6.70 10.27 -9.77
N ALA A 135 -7.27 10.94 -10.78
CA ALA A 135 -8.09 10.31 -11.81
C ALA A 135 -7.44 9.25 -12.72
N GLN A 136 -6.10 9.09 -12.85
CA GLN A 136 -5.62 8.23 -13.95
C GLN A 136 -4.39 7.33 -13.78
N THR A 137 -3.53 7.43 -12.76
CA THR A 137 -2.20 6.74 -12.86
C THR A 137 -1.52 6.38 -11.52
N HIS A 138 -2.26 6.24 -10.42
CA HIS A 138 -1.66 6.16 -9.07
C HIS A 138 -2.07 4.89 -8.33
N GLY A 139 -1.67 3.74 -8.85
CA GLY A 139 -1.77 2.47 -8.14
C GLY A 139 -0.67 2.28 -7.09
N VAL A 140 -0.90 1.33 -6.21
CA VAL A 140 0.03 0.90 -5.16
C VAL A 140 0.49 -0.52 -5.48
N ASP A 141 1.78 -0.81 -5.32
CA ASP A 141 2.27 -2.18 -5.32
C ASP A 141 1.91 -2.82 -3.97
N TRP A 142 0.73 -3.43 -3.87
CA TRP A 142 0.21 -3.95 -2.61
C TRP A 142 1.07 -5.06 -1.98
N PRO A 143 1.60 -6.03 -2.75
CA PRO A 143 2.53 -7.02 -2.20
C PRO A 143 3.81 -6.37 -1.63
N MET A 144 4.36 -5.37 -2.32
CA MET A 144 5.51 -4.61 -1.81
C MET A 144 5.14 -3.82 -0.56
N LEU A 145 3.97 -3.16 -0.53
CA LEU A 145 3.50 -2.41 0.65
C LEU A 145 3.31 -3.34 1.86
N LEU A 146 2.71 -4.51 1.67
CA LEU A 146 2.56 -5.51 2.73
C LEU A 146 3.91 -5.95 3.28
N THR A 147 4.87 -6.20 2.39
CA THR A 147 6.25 -6.52 2.76
C THR A 147 6.91 -5.36 3.52
N ASP A 148 6.74 -4.12 3.06
CA ASP A 148 7.27 -2.92 3.72
C ASP A 148 6.73 -2.76 5.14
N LEU A 149 5.43 -2.94 5.34
CA LEU A 149 4.79 -2.79 6.65
C LEU A 149 5.25 -3.87 7.65
N LYS A 150 5.46 -5.11 7.19
CA LYS A 150 6.05 -6.18 8.03
C LYS A 150 7.41 -5.79 8.61
N PHE A 151 8.18 -4.98 7.89
CA PHE A 151 9.54 -4.60 8.24
C PHE A 151 9.68 -3.12 8.59
N TRP A 152 8.59 -2.45 8.93
CA TRP A 152 8.61 -1.02 9.26
C TRP A 152 9.53 -0.73 10.45
N ASN A 153 9.44 -1.53 11.52
CA ASN A 153 10.27 -1.38 12.73
C ASN A 153 11.66 -2.01 12.63
N HIS A 154 12.15 -2.30 11.42
CA HIS A 154 13.50 -2.83 11.28
C HIS A 154 14.53 -1.81 11.82
N PRO A 155 15.51 -2.22 12.67
CA PRO A 155 16.42 -1.29 13.35
C PRO A 155 17.17 -0.33 12.41
N GLU A 156 17.50 -0.79 11.21
CA GLU A 156 18.21 0.02 10.20
C GLU A 156 17.33 1.04 9.46
N LYS A 157 16.03 1.11 9.74
CA LYS A 157 15.04 1.93 9.01
C LYS A 157 15.08 1.72 7.50
N ARG A 158 15.24 0.46 7.07
CA ARG A 158 15.49 0.09 5.66
C ARG A 158 14.32 0.46 4.73
N VAL A 159 13.09 0.30 5.23
CA VAL A 159 11.86 0.61 4.48
C VAL A 159 11.72 2.11 4.27
N GLN A 160 11.87 2.89 5.34
CA GLN A 160 11.82 4.35 5.32
C GLN A 160 12.89 4.91 4.38
N LYS A 161 14.13 4.42 4.46
CA LYS A 161 15.23 4.81 3.55
C LYS A 161 14.91 4.47 2.09
N ARG A 162 14.31 3.31 1.82
CA ARG A 162 13.91 2.89 0.47
C ARG A 162 12.82 3.80 -0.09
N TRP A 163 11.77 4.07 0.69
CA TRP A 163 10.69 4.97 0.33
C TRP A 163 11.20 6.40 0.10
N ALA A 164 12.06 6.91 0.97
CA ALA A 164 12.70 8.21 0.84
C ALA A 164 13.53 8.32 -0.46
N ARG A 165 14.33 7.30 -0.80
CA ARG A 165 15.12 7.29 -2.05
C ARG A 165 14.22 7.34 -3.28
N SER A 166 13.11 6.62 -3.30
CA SER A 166 12.19 6.65 -4.45
C SER A 166 11.40 7.96 -4.56
N PHE A 167 11.12 8.62 -3.43
CA PHE A 167 10.40 9.89 -3.42
C PHE A 167 11.31 11.09 -3.71
N PHE A 168 12.40 11.25 -2.96
CA PHE A 168 13.34 12.37 -3.06
C PHE A 168 14.45 12.17 -4.08
N GLY A 169 14.67 10.92 -4.53
CA GLY A 169 15.64 10.65 -5.58
C GLY A 169 15.21 11.29 -6.89
N ASN A 170 16.12 12.04 -7.50
CA ASN A 170 15.98 12.41 -8.90
C ASN A 170 16.10 11.13 -9.72
N GLU A 171 15.16 10.90 -10.64
CA GLU A 171 15.41 9.95 -11.73
C GLU A 171 16.63 10.52 -12.46
N ARG A 172 17.78 9.84 -12.37
CA ARG A 172 18.90 10.17 -13.23
C ARG A 172 18.43 9.84 -14.66
N PRO A 173 18.50 10.77 -15.63
CA PRO A 173 18.10 10.54 -17.01
C PRO A 173 18.88 9.44 -17.76
N GLU A 174 19.76 8.72 -17.07
CA GLU A 174 20.77 7.84 -17.66
C GLU A 174 20.21 6.46 -18.04
N ASP A 175 19.08 6.04 -17.44
CA ASP A 175 18.43 4.75 -17.76
C ASP A 175 17.44 4.84 -18.95
N ALA A 176 17.18 6.05 -19.47
CA ALA A 176 16.32 6.24 -20.64
C ALA A 176 17.04 6.02 -21.99
N ILE A 177 18.37 5.86 -21.98
CA ILE A 177 19.20 5.82 -23.19
C ILE A 177 19.53 4.39 -23.65
N ILE A 178 19.34 3.35 -22.81
CA ILE A 178 19.80 1.98 -23.14
C ILE A 178 18.76 1.13 -23.92
N THR A 179 17.54 1.62 -24.14
CA THR A 179 16.51 0.90 -24.94
C THR A 179 16.32 1.41 -26.36
N SER A 180 17.31 2.11 -26.91
CA SER A 180 17.33 2.47 -28.32
C SER A 180 18.70 2.21 -28.93
N GLU A 181 19.05 0.93 -29.09
CA GLU A 181 19.96 0.40 -30.10
C GLU A 181 19.57 -1.04 -30.45
#